data_AF-A0A843ECF5-F1
#
_entry.id   AF-A0A843ECF5-F1
#
_cell.length_a   1.000
_cell.length_b   1.000
_cell.length_c   1.000
_cell.angle_alpha   90.00
_cell.angle_beta   90.00
_cell.angle_gamma   90.00
#
_symmetry.space_group_name_H-M   'P 1'
#
loop_
_entity.id
_entity.type
_entity.pdbx_description
1 polymer ?
#
loop_
_entity_poly.entity_id
_entity_poly.type
_entity_poly.pdbx_seq_one_letter_code
_entity_poly.pdbx_strand_id
1 'polypeptide(L)'
;MPDAFANAMKREGFAYETTASVRKFKCPYCGFQFSLVYARTFACQGCPEAVLGCPKVRCAKCDTEFYINETPYVNTKEQQKFMADHMSNVVQDYRESYGFSNTR
;
A
#
# COMPACT_ATOMS: atom_id res chain seq x y z
N MET A 1 -17.97 -4.92 5.30
CA MET A 1 -18.39 -6.05 4.45
C MET A 1 -17.40 -6.18 3.31
N PRO A 2 -16.88 -7.38 3.00
CA PRO A 2 -16.05 -7.56 1.81
C PRO A 2 -16.92 -7.31 0.58
N ASP A 3 -16.45 -6.44 -0.30
CA ASP A 3 -17.19 -6.04 -1.48
C ASP A 3 -17.05 -7.07 -2.61
N ALA A 4 -17.83 -6.91 -3.69
CA ALA A 4 -17.85 -7.86 -4.81
C ALA A 4 -16.45 -8.12 -5.40
N PHE A 5 -15.59 -7.10 -5.40
CA PHE A 5 -14.20 -7.22 -5.83
C PHE A 5 -13.39 -8.13 -4.89
N ALA A 6 -13.45 -7.92 -3.57
CA ALA A 6 -12.75 -8.77 -2.60
C ALA A 6 -13.22 -10.24 -2.69
N ASN A 7 -14.51 -10.48 -2.90
CA ASN A 7 -15.04 -11.83 -3.05
C ASN A 7 -14.60 -12.50 -4.36
N ALA A 8 -14.54 -11.75 -5.47
CA ALA A 8 -14.02 -12.26 -6.74
C ALA A 8 -12.55 -12.67 -6.62
N MET A 9 -11.71 -11.81 -6.03
CA MET A 9 -10.28 -12.09 -5.85
C MET A 9 -10.05 -13.26 -4.90
N LYS A 10 -10.85 -13.39 -3.84
CA LYS A 10 -10.80 -14.55 -2.95
C LYS A 10 -11.09 -15.87 -3.66
N ARG A 11 -12.02 -15.88 -4.63
CA ARG A 11 -12.34 -17.09 -5.42
C ARG A 11 -11.17 -17.53 -6.31
N GLU A 12 -10.38 -16.57 -6.77
CA GLU A 12 -9.14 -16.81 -7.52
C GLU A 12 -7.94 -17.15 -6.61
N GLY A 13 -8.16 -17.29 -5.29
CA GLY A 13 -7.13 -17.68 -4.34
C GLY A 13 -6.28 -16.52 -3.81
N PHE A 14 -6.62 -15.26 -4.12
CA PHE A 14 -5.89 -14.12 -3.58
C PHE A 14 -6.29 -13.83 -2.14
N ALA A 15 -5.27 -13.54 -1.32
CA ALA A 15 -5.46 -13.05 0.03
C ALA A 15 -6.09 -11.64 0.01
N TYR A 16 -6.78 -11.27 1.09
CA TYR A 16 -7.51 -10.00 1.18
C TYR A 16 -6.56 -8.79 1.14
N GLU A 17 -5.38 -8.96 1.72
CA GLU A 17 -4.30 -7.98 1.84
C GLU A 17 -3.74 -7.63 0.47
N THR A 18 -3.41 -8.67 -0.31
CA THR A 18 -2.97 -8.55 -1.69
C THR A 18 -4.03 -7.85 -2.53
N THR A 19 -5.31 -8.20 -2.30
CA THR A 19 -6.43 -7.58 -3.02
C THR A 19 -6.60 -6.11 -2.67
N ALA A 20 -6.53 -5.76 -1.38
CA ALA A 20 -6.74 -4.40 -0.91
C ALA A 20 -5.55 -3.48 -1.21
N SER A 21 -4.33 -4.03 -1.31
CA SER A 21 -3.15 -3.24 -1.68
C SER A 21 -3.08 -2.84 -3.14
N VAL A 22 -3.50 -3.72 -4.05
CA VAL A 22 -3.56 -3.43 -5.51
C VAL A 22 -4.80 -2.64 -5.90
N ARG A 23 -5.78 -2.54 -4.99
CA ARG A 23 -7.02 -1.81 -5.23
C ARG A 23 -6.77 -0.33 -5.41
N LYS A 24 -7.33 0.23 -6.49
CA LYS A 24 -7.24 1.66 -6.78
C LYS A 24 -8.24 2.46 -5.94
N PHE A 25 -7.80 3.58 -5.40
CA PHE A 25 -8.62 4.57 -4.70
C PHE A 25 -8.25 5.97 -5.21
N LYS A 26 -9.06 6.98 -4.88
CA LYS A 26 -8.81 8.37 -5.26
C LYS A 26 -8.11 9.12 -4.14
N CYS A 27 -7.12 9.94 -4.48
CA CYS A 27 -6.54 10.91 -3.57
C CYS A 27 -7.65 11.85 -3.05
N PRO A 28 -7.79 12.04 -1.73
CA PRO A 28 -8.80 12.95 -1.18
C PRO A 28 -8.53 14.42 -1.52
N TYR A 29 -7.28 14.78 -1.87
CA TYR A 29 -6.88 16.16 -2.16
C TYR A 29 -6.93 16.53 -3.65
N CYS A 30 -6.43 15.67 -4.54
CA CYS A 30 -6.32 15.99 -5.97
C CYS A 30 -7.16 15.09 -6.90
N GLY A 31 -7.84 14.07 -6.36
CA GLY A 31 -8.66 13.14 -7.12
C GLY A 31 -7.90 12.13 -7.99
N PHE A 32 -6.57 12.14 -7.99
CA PHE A 32 -5.76 11.16 -8.73
C PHE A 32 -6.05 9.73 -8.26
N GLN A 33 -6.24 8.80 -9.19
CA GLN A 33 -6.59 7.42 -8.88
C GLN A 33 -5.35 6.53 -8.95
N PHE A 34 -5.00 5.89 -7.83
CA PHE A 34 -3.82 5.05 -7.69
C PHE A 34 -4.04 3.95 -6.65
N SER A 35 -3.17 2.94 -6.62
CA SER A 35 -3.18 1.87 -5.60
C SER A 35 -2.13 2.13 -4.51
N LEU A 36 -2.23 1.44 -3.38
CA LEU A 36 -1.23 1.57 -2.30
C LEU A 36 0.15 1.10 -2.77
N VAL A 37 0.20 0.02 -3.56
CA VAL A 37 1.45 -0.46 -4.18
C VAL A 37 2.08 0.64 -5.04
N TYR A 38 1.30 1.29 -5.91
CA TYR A 38 1.79 2.37 -6.76
C TYR A 38 2.34 3.55 -5.94
N ALA A 39 1.65 3.93 -4.87
CA ALA A 39 2.10 4.97 -3.96
C ALA A 39 3.45 4.63 -3.32
N ARG A 40 3.57 3.39 -2.82
CA ARG A 40 4.79 2.89 -2.17
C ARG A 40 5.98 2.85 -3.11
N THR A 41 5.77 2.40 -4.35
CA THR A 41 6.85 2.25 -5.33
C THR A 41 7.32 3.58 -5.89
N PHE A 42 6.42 4.52 -6.19
CA PHE A 42 6.77 5.77 -6.87
C PHE A 42 6.89 6.97 -5.93
N ALA A 43 5.94 7.16 -5.02
CA ALA A 43 5.89 8.34 -4.15
C ALA A 43 6.73 8.16 -2.88
N CYS A 44 6.74 6.94 -2.31
CA CYS A 44 7.51 6.63 -1.10
C CYS A 44 8.92 6.09 -1.42
N GLN A 45 9.36 6.15 -2.68
CA GLN A 45 10.68 5.67 -3.07
C GLN A 45 11.77 6.41 -2.29
N GLY A 46 12.65 5.68 -1.62
CA GLY A 46 13.74 6.25 -0.82
C GLY A 46 13.37 6.64 0.61
N CYS A 47 12.09 6.59 1.01
CA CYS A 47 11.73 6.78 2.41
C CYS A 47 12.11 5.54 3.24
N PRO A 48 12.90 5.69 4.33
CA PRO A 48 13.27 4.56 5.18
C PRO A 48 12.06 3.98 5.92
N GLU A 49 11.08 4.81 6.27
CA GLU A 49 9.86 4.35 6.95
C GLU A 49 8.97 3.48 6.03
N ALA A 50 9.18 3.52 4.72
CA ALA A 50 8.40 2.72 3.78
C ALA A 50 8.59 1.20 3.93
N VAL A 51 9.66 0.75 4.59
CA VAL A 51 9.91 -0.66 4.95
C VAL A 51 9.69 -0.95 6.44
N LEU A 52 9.27 0.05 7.22
CA LEU A 52 9.13 -0.05 8.68
C LEU A 52 7.66 0.02 9.15
N GLY A 53 6.71 -0.41 8.33
CA GLY A 53 5.29 -0.42 8.70
C GLY A 53 4.63 0.96 8.68
N CYS A 54 5.08 1.88 7.82
CA CYS A 54 4.55 3.23 7.78
C CYS A 54 3.01 3.24 7.52
N PRO A 55 2.20 3.86 8.38
CA PRO A 55 0.74 3.85 8.25
C PRO A 55 0.20 4.95 7.32
N LYS A 56 1.09 5.70 6.66
CA LYS A 56 0.78 6.79 5.74
C LYS A 56 0.98 6.37 4.28
N VAL A 57 0.30 7.09 3.40
CA VAL A 57 0.42 7.02 1.95
C VAL A 57 0.70 8.41 1.39
N ARG A 58 1.59 8.50 0.40
CA ARG A 58 1.94 9.74 -0.30
C ARG A 58 1.38 9.69 -1.72
N CYS A 59 0.70 10.75 -2.15
CA CYS A 59 0.17 10.82 -3.51
C CYS A 59 1.28 11.20 -4.52
N ALA A 60 1.49 10.38 -5.55
CA ALA A 60 2.50 10.67 -6.58
C ALA A 60 2.20 11.90 -7.46
N LYS A 61 0.99 12.48 -7.38
CA LYS A 61 0.58 13.63 -8.20
C LYS A 61 0.68 14.97 -7.46
N CYS A 62 0.10 15.05 -6.27
CA CYS A 62 0.05 16.29 -5.48
C CYS A 62 0.95 16.27 -4.24
N ASP A 63 1.69 15.19 -4.04
CA ASP A 63 2.69 15.04 -2.98
C ASP A 63 2.19 15.06 -1.53
N THR A 64 0.88 15.20 -1.33
CA THR A 64 0.24 15.18 -0.01
C THR A 64 0.35 13.80 0.62
N GLU A 65 0.73 13.77 1.90
CA GLU A 65 0.71 12.59 2.75
C GLU A 65 -0.56 12.52 3.60
N PHE A 66 -1.14 11.35 3.70
CA PHE A 66 -2.34 11.08 4.50
C PHE A 66 -2.32 9.65 5.02
N TYR A 67 -3.17 9.34 5.99
CA TYR A 67 -3.22 8.01 6.56
C TYR A 67 -3.97 7.03 5.67
N ILE A 68 -3.57 5.76 5.70
CA ILE A 68 -4.24 4.70 4.93
C ILE A 68 -5.71 4.55 5.37
N ASN A 69 -6.04 4.87 6.62
CA ASN A 69 -7.42 4.83 7.11
C ASN A 69 -8.33 5.95 6.55
N GLU A 70 -7.77 6.90 5.80
CA GLU A 70 -8.54 7.90 5.05
C GLU A 70 -8.97 7.35 3.67
N THR A 71 -8.51 6.14 3.32
CA THR A 71 -8.95 5.43 2.11
C THR A 71 -10.28 4.71 2.36
N PRO A 72 -11.15 4.58 1.35
CA PRO A 72 -12.51 4.04 1.52
C PRO A 72 -12.58 2.55 1.93
N TYR A 73 -11.44 1.85 1.97
CA TYR A 73 -11.37 0.40 2.19
C TYR A 73 -10.71 0.02 3.51
N VAL A 74 -10.12 0.98 4.21
CA VAL A 74 -9.43 0.77 5.47
C VAL A 74 -10.06 1.72 6.47
N ASN A 75 -10.84 1.17 7.39
CA ASN A 75 -11.68 2.00 8.27
C ASN A 75 -11.31 1.83 9.74
N THR A 76 -10.45 0.85 10.07
CA THR A 76 -10.02 0.57 11.44
C THR A 76 -8.49 0.68 11.57
N LYS A 77 -8.03 0.93 12.80
CA LYS A 77 -6.59 1.04 13.11
C LYS A 77 -5.86 -0.30 12.90
N GLU A 78 -6.54 -1.41 13.17
CA GLU A 78 -6.00 -2.75 12.95
C GLU A 78 -5.80 -3.02 11.46
N GLN A 79 -6.80 -2.69 10.63
CA GLN A 79 -6.70 -2.80 9.17
C GLN A 79 -5.57 -1.93 8.61
N GLN A 80 -5.43 -0.71 9.14
CA GLN A 80 -4.36 0.20 8.76
C GLN A 80 -2.98 -0.39 9.06
N LYS A 81 -2.77 -0.88 10.30
CA LYS A 81 -1.50 -1.50 10.69
C LYS A 81 -1.18 -2.70 9.81
N PHE A 82 -2.15 -3.58 9.64
CA PHE A 82 -1.97 -4.79 8.85
C PHE A 82 -1.66 -4.50 7.38
N MET A 83 -2.32 -3.50 6.79
CA MET A 83 -2.03 -3.05 5.43
C MET A 83 -0.64 -2.41 5.30
N ALA A 84 -0.25 -1.61 6.29
CA ALA A 84 1.07 -0.99 6.35
C ALA A 84 2.20 -2.03 6.44
N ASP A 85 2.02 -3.05 7.30
CA ASP A 85 2.94 -4.15 7.48
C ASP A 85 3.04 -5.00 6.21
N HIS A 86 1.90 -5.37 5.60
CA HIS A 86 1.87 -6.10 4.33
C HIS A 86 2.62 -5.34 3.22
N MET A 87 2.40 -4.03 3.09
CA MET A 87 3.10 -3.21 2.11
C MET A 87 4.59 -3.07 2.38
N SER A 88 4.98 -3.00 3.65
CA SER A 88 6.38 -2.93 4.04
C SER A 88 7.12 -4.22 3.67
N ASN A 89 6.48 -5.37 3.92
CA ASN A 89 7.02 -6.68 3.54
C ASN A 89 7.19 -6.80 2.02
N VAL A 90 6.20 -6.39 1.23
CA VAL A 90 6.30 -6.41 -0.25
C VAL A 90 7.49 -5.56 -0.75
N VAL A 91 7.70 -4.38 -0.16
CA VAL A 91 8.83 -3.52 -0.53
C VAL A 91 10.16 -4.11 -0.05
N GLN A 92 10.17 -4.72 1.14
CA GLN A 92 11.33 -5.38 1.71
C GLN A 92 11.76 -6.59 0.85
N ASP A 93 10.83 -7.47 0.49
CA ASP A 93 11.06 -8.63 -0.38
C ASP A 93 11.65 -8.21 -1.73
N TYR A 94 11.14 -7.13 -2.31
CA TYR A 94 11.68 -6.55 -3.55
C TYR A 94 13.13 -6.06 -3.37
N ARG A 95 13.41 -5.34 -2.27
CA ARG A 95 14.76 -4.86 -1.95
C ARG A 95 15.73 -5.99 -1.68
N GLU A 96 15.30 -7.07 -1.04
CA GLU A 96 16.14 -8.25 -0.77
C GLU A 96 16.43 -9.03 -2.05
N SER A 97 15.43 -9.14 -2.95
CA SER A 97 15.56 -9.89 -4.20
C SER A 97 16.35 -9.16 -5.28
N TYR A 98 16.19 -7.84 -5.38
CA TYR A 98 16.71 -7.04 -6.49
C TYR A 98 17.52 -5.81 -6.07
N GLY A 99 17.58 -5.49 -4.78
CA GLY A 99 18.37 -4.37 -4.27
C GLY A 99 19.86 -4.70 -4.33
N PHE A 100 20.67 -3.68 -4.62
CA PHE A 100 22.11 -3.79 -4.49
C PHE A 100 22.46 -3.94 -3.00
N SER A 101 22.72 -5.17 -2.55
CA SER A 101 23.42 -5.37 -1.28
C SER A 101 24.88 -4.98 -1.51
N ASN A 102 25.29 -3.88 -0.90
CA ASN A 102 26.71 -3.54 -0.82
C ASN A 102 27.32 -4.43 0.27
N THR A 103 27.35 -5.74 0.02
CA THR A 103 28.05 -6.69 0.89
C THR A 103 29.53 -6.47 0.63
N ARG A 104 30.12 -5.62 1.48
CA ARG A 104 31.56 -5.41 1.61
C ARG A 104 32.15 -6.45 2.54
#